data_AF-A0A0S8AZ83-F1
#
_entry.id   AF-A0A0S8AZ83-F1
#
_cell.length_a   1.000
_cell.length_b   1.000
_cell.length_c   1.000
_cell.angle_alpha   90.00
_cell.angle_beta   90.00
_cell.angle_gamma   90.00
#
_symmetry.space_group_name_H-M   'P 1'
#
loop_
_entity.id
_entity.type
_entity.pdbx_description
1 polymer ?
#
loop_
_entity_poly.entity_id
_entity_poly.type
_entity_poly.pdbx_seq_one_letter_code
_entity_poly.pdbx_strand_id
1 'polypeptide(L)'
;MVGQIPDRTTYLYKEIFVGIAARNIRGLRDIKLLRRKLEVEVEFITIMSFASLAVVREFAGEDYDLAVVPPKARQLLARFDQRSQHYELQVENSLSATDR
;
A
#
# COMPACT_ATOMS: atom_id res chain seq x y z
N MET A 1 -7.79 20.03 -26.30
CA MET A 1 -7.92 20.65 -24.96
C MET A 1 -8.24 19.53 -23.98
N VAL A 2 -7.21 18.86 -23.47
CA VAL A 2 -7.37 17.75 -22.51
C VAL A 2 -7.60 18.40 -21.16
N GLY A 3 -8.86 18.43 -20.71
CA GLY A 3 -9.21 18.94 -19.39
C GLY A 3 -8.34 18.27 -18.34
N GLN A 4 -7.78 19.06 -17.42
CA GLN A 4 -7.11 18.56 -16.22
C GLN A 4 -8.08 17.65 -15.47
N ILE A 5 -7.99 16.35 -15.73
CA ILE A 5 -8.52 15.34 -14.83
C ILE A 5 -7.68 15.50 -13.56
N PRO A 6 -8.29 15.78 -12.38
CA PRO A 6 -7.54 15.86 -11.13
C PRO A 6 -6.69 14.58 -11.01
N ASP A 7 -5.40 14.76 -10.69
CA ASP A 7 -4.38 13.71 -10.75
C ASP A 7 -4.93 12.40 -10.19
N ARG A 8 -5.11 11.37 -11.05
CA ARG A 8 -5.68 10.05 -10.68
C ARG A 8 -4.98 9.46 -9.45
N THR A 9 -3.71 9.83 -9.26
CA THR A 9 -2.88 9.56 -8.08
C THR A 9 -3.53 9.97 -6.76
N THR A 10 -4.20 11.13 -6.72
CA THR A 10 -4.87 11.68 -5.52
C THR A 10 -6.05 10.81 -5.09
N TYR A 11 -6.74 10.21 -6.05
CA TYR A 11 -7.90 9.36 -5.78
C TYR A 11 -7.48 7.96 -5.31
N LEU A 12 -6.44 7.40 -5.92
CA LEU A 12 -5.79 6.17 -5.44
C LEU A 12 -5.28 6.30 -4.00
N TYR A 13 -4.67 7.44 -3.67
CA TYR A 13 -4.27 7.75 -2.29
C TYR A 13 -5.46 7.66 -1.33
N LYS A 14 -6.57 8.35 -1.62
CA LYS A 14 -7.74 8.36 -0.73
C LYS A 14 -8.36 6.97 -0.60
N GLU A 15 -8.60 6.28 -1.71
CA GLU A 15 -9.28 4.98 -1.67
C GLU A 15 -8.43 3.90 -0.99
N ILE A 16 -7.11 3.88 -1.20
CA ILE A 16 -6.22 2.88 -0.59
C ILE A 16 -5.96 3.22 0.88
N PHE A 17 -5.50 4.43 1.22
CA PHE A 17 -5.17 4.76 2.61
C PHE A 17 -6.40 4.84 3.49
N VAL A 18 -7.44 5.56 3.06
CA VAL A 18 -8.64 5.72 3.91
C VAL A 18 -9.34 4.38 4.05
N GLY A 19 -9.43 3.61 2.96
CA GLY A 19 -10.03 2.28 2.97
C GLY A 19 -9.34 1.31 3.93
N ILE A 20 -8.00 1.28 3.92
CA ILE A 20 -7.23 0.38 4.79
C ILE A 20 -7.19 0.90 6.25
N ALA A 21 -6.92 2.19 6.45
CA ALA A 21 -6.87 2.79 7.79
C ALA A 21 -8.22 2.69 8.52
N ALA A 22 -9.34 2.82 7.79
CA ALA A 22 -10.68 2.68 8.35
C ALA A 22 -10.99 1.26 8.87
N ARG A 23 -10.21 0.24 8.49
CA ARG A 23 -10.39 -1.13 9.00
C ARG A 23 -9.91 -1.30 10.45
N ASN A 24 -9.23 -0.30 11.02
CA ASN A 24 -8.79 -0.25 12.41
C ASN A 24 -8.16 -1.58 12.91
N ILE A 25 -7.24 -2.12 12.11
CA ILE A 25 -6.67 -3.45 12.32
C ILE A 25 -5.73 -3.40 13.51
N ARG A 26 -6.06 -4.18 14.55
CA ARG A 26 -5.23 -4.27 15.75
C ARG A 26 -3.88 -4.89 15.40
N GLY A 27 -2.79 -4.21 15.68
CA GLY A 27 -1.44 -4.69 15.37
C GLY A 27 -0.91 -4.30 13.99
N LEU A 28 -1.66 -3.53 13.20
CA LEU A 28 -1.08 -2.75 12.11
C LEU A 28 -0.23 -1.61 12.71
N ARG A 29 1.05 -1.55 12.36
CA ARG A 29 2.02 -0.60 12.92
C ARG A 29 2.18 0.64 12.03
N ASP A 30 2.29 0.43 10.72
CA ASP A 30 2.40 1.51 9.76
C ASP A 30 1.86 1.12 8.39
N ILE A 31 1.61 2.14 7.57
CA ILE A 31 1.33 2.02 6.15
C ILE A 31 2.21 3.06 5.43
N LYS A 32 2.99 2.60 4.47
CA LYS A 32 3.80 3.44 3.58
C LYS A 32 3.26 3.26 2.16
N LEU A 33 3.12 4.36 1.42
CA LEU A 33 2.80 4.32 0.00
C LEU A 33 3.96 4.94 -0.76
N LEU A 34 4.55 4.13 -1.62
CA LEU A 34 5.62 4.53 -2.50
C LEU A 34 5.02 4.77 -3.88
N ARG A 35 5.59 5.73 -4.60
CA ARG A 35 5.22 6.05 -5.97
C ARG A 35 6.46 6.01 -6.82
N ARG A 36 6.38 5.33 -7.96
CA ARG A 36 7.44 5.30 -8.97
C ARG A 36 6.86 5.70 -10.31
N LYS A 37 7.50 6.67 -10.98
CA LYS A 37 7.17 7.00 -12.38
C LYS A 37 7.96 6.06 -13.30
N LEU A 38 7.26 5.40 -14.20
CA LEU A 38 7.81 4.61 -15.30
C LEU A 38 7.61 5.38 -16.62
N GLU A 39 8.10 4.83 -17.73
CA GLU A 39 8.00 5.49 -19.03
C GLU A 39 6.56 5.74 -19.47
N VAL A 40 5.68 4.77 -19.24
CA VAL A 40 4.28 4.78 -19.73
C VAL A 40 3.23 4.71 -18.62
N GLU A 41 3.65 4.47 -17.38
CA GLU A 41 2.73 4.29 -16.25
C GLU A 41 3.30 4.87 -14.95
N VAL A 42 2.44 4.99 -13.95
CA VAL A 42 2.83 5.35 -12.57
C VAL A 42 2.48 4.14 -11.71
N GLU A 43 3.49 3.61 -11.06
CA GLU A 43 3.37 2.49 -10.14
C GLU A 43 3.22 3.00 -8.70
N PHE A 44 2.36 2.32 -7.95
CA PHE A 44 2.18 2.54 -6.51
C PHE A 44 2.44 1.25 -5.76
N ILE A 45 3.23 1.33 -4.69
CA ILE A 45 3.54 0.19 -3.82
C ILE A 45 3.07 0.53 -2.42
N THR A 46 2.25 -0.33 -1.83
CA THR A 46 1.86 -0.20 -0.42
C THR A 46 2.70 -1.17 0.40
N ILE A 47 3.39 -0.66 1.41
CA ILE A 47 4.12 -1.46 2.40
C ILE A 47 3.39 -1.29 3.72
N MET A 48 3.01 -2.40 4.34
CA MET A 48 2.30 -2.40 5.61
C MET A 48 3.10 -3.23 6.61
N SER A 49 3.43 -2.63 7.75
CA SER A 49 4.13 -3.34 8.82
C SER A 49 3.13 -3.82 9.86
N PHE A 50 3.17 -5.11 10.18
CA PHE A 50 2.29 -5.73 11.16
C PHE A 50 3.08 -6.27 12.36
N ALA A 51 2.39 -6.46 13.48
CA ALA A 51 3.00 -7.01 14.69
C ALA A 51 3.37 -8.49 14.57
N SER A 52 2.68 -9.24 13.72
CA SER A 52 2.96 -10.65 13.43
C SER A 52 2.24 -11.10 12.15
N LEU A 53 2.63 -12.25 11.61
CA LEU A 53 1.96 -12.87 10.48
C LEU A 53 0.53 -13.36 10.81
N ALA A 54 0.21 -13.56 12.09
CA ALA A 54 -1.16 -13.86 12.50
C ALA A 54 -2.09 -12.65 12.23
N VAL A 55 -1.63 -11.43 12.53
CA VAL A 55 -2.38 -10.20 12.22
C VAL A 55 -2.54 -10.01 10.71
N VAL A 56 -1.54 -10.40 9.91
CA VAL A 56 -1.65 -10.40 8.44
C VAL A 56 -2.78 -11.32 7.97
N ARG A 57 -2.91 -12.52 8.55
CA ARG A 57 -4.02 -13.44 8.26
C ARG A 57 -5.37 -12.88 8.67
N GLU A 58 -5.47 -12.22 9.82
CA GLU A 58 -6.71 -11.53 10.23
C GLU A 58 -7.09 -10.41 9.24
N PHE A 59 -6.10 -9.73 8.67
CA PHE A 59 -6.31 -8.67 7.69
C PHE A 59 -6.69 -9.17 6.29
N ALA A 60 -5.95 -10.15 5.78
CA ALA A 60 -6.03 -10.62 4.39
C ALA A 60 -6.88 -11.88 4.20
N GLY A 61 -7.15 -12.62 5.28
CA GLY A 61 -7.78 -13.93 5.28
C GLY A 61 -6.77 -15.08 5.32
N GLU A 62 -7.27 -16.31 5.25
CA GLU A 62 -6.46 -17.54 5.28
C GLU A 62 -5.43 -17.60 4.13
N ASP A 63 -5.82 -17.21 2.91
CA ASP A 63 -4.88 -16.99 1.81
C ASP A 63 -4.25 -15.60 1.92
N TYR A 64 -3.45 -15.40 2.97
CA TYR A 64 -2.90 -14.09 3.36
C TYR A 64 -1.89 -13.49 2.36
N ASP A 65 -1.47 -14.28 1.38
CA ASP A 65 -0.68 -13.82 0.24
C ASP A 65 -1.56 -13.17 -0.84
N LEU A 66 -2.88 -13.37 -0.85
CA LEU A 66 -3.75 -12.75 -1.84
C LEU A 66 -3.80 -11.22 -1.64
N ALA A 67 -3.57 -10.47 -2.71
CA ALA A 67 -3.55 -9.02 -2.65
C ALA A 67 -4.93 -8.43 -2.29
N VAL A 68 -4.98 -7.72 -1.16
CA VAL A 68 -6.19 -7.03 -0.69
C VAL A 68 -6.30 -5.66 -1.38
N VAL A 69 -6.80 -5.67 -2.61
CA VAL A 69 -7.09 -4.44 -3.37
C VAL A 69 -8.59 -4.14 -3.36
N PRO A 70 -9.05 -3.01 -2.79
CA PRO A 70 -10.46 -2.64 -2.78
C PRO A 70 -11.06 -2.57 -4.19
N PRO A 71 -12.34 -2.98 -4.40
CA PRO A 71 -12.95 -3.00 -5.73
C PRO A 71 -12.87 -1.67 -6.50
N LYS A 72 -13.04 -0.54 -5.80
CA LYS A 72 -12.89 0.80 -6.41
C LYS A 72 -11.48 1.08 -6.90
N ALA A 73 -10.46 0.67 -6.13
CA ALA A 73 -9.07 0.82 -6.54
C ALA A 73 -8.77 -0.06 -7.76
N ARG A 74 -9.31 -1.29 -7.82
CA ARG A 74 -9.14 -2.19 -8.99
C ARG A 74 -9.64 -1.57 -10.30
N GLN A 75 -10.71 -0.77 -10.26
CA GLN A 75 -11.24 -0.09 -11.45
C GLN A 75 -10.31 1.02 -11.99
N LEU A 76 -9.38 1.50 -11.18
CA LEU A 76 -8.47 2.59 -11.52
C LEU A 76 -7.10 2.10 -11.97
N LEU A 77 -6.75 0.88 -11.60
CA LEU A 77 -5.45 0.26 -11.87
C LEU A 77 -5.47 -0.41 -13.25
N ALA A 78 -4.49 -0.10 -14.08
CA ALA A 78 -4.28 -0.82 -15.34
C ALA A 78 -3.92 -2.29 -15.09
N ARG A 79 -3.16 -2.54 -14.02
CA ARG A 79 -2.74 -3.86 -13.53
C ARG A 79 -2.35 -3.76 -12.05
N PHE A 80 -2.35 -4.90 -11.36
CA PHE A 80 -1.85 -5.02 -9.99
C PHE A 80 -1.39 -6.46 -9.74
N ASP A 81 -0.45 -6.63 -8.81
CA ASP A 81 0.01 -7.96 -8.42
C ASP A 81 -1.10 -8.72 -7.69
N GLN A 82 -1.37 -9.95 -8.13
CA GLN A 82 -2.41 -10.78 -7.51
C GLN A 82 -1.99 -11.30 -6.14
N ARG A 83 -0.68 -11.35 -5.86
CA ARG A 83 -0.13 -11.83 -4.60
C ARG A 83 0.82 -10.81 -3.98
N SER A 84 0.68 -10.59 -2.69
CA SER A 84 1.56 -9.77 -1.87
C SER A 84 2.76 -10.59 -1.41
N GLN A 85 3.91 -9.93 -1.36
CA GLN A 85 5.12 -10.50 -0.77
C GLN A 85 5.20 -10.13 0.71
N HIS A 86 5.56 -11.09 1.55
CA HIS A 86 5.76 -10.89 2.99
C HIS A 86 7.24 -11.01 3.34
N TYR A 87 7.72 -10.08 4.16
CA TYR A 87 9.11 -10.01 4.57
C TYR A 87 9.21 -9.89 6.08
N GLU A 88 10.26 -10.49 6.64
CA GLU A 88 10.65 -10.24 8.02
C GLU A 88 11.62 -9.07 8.07
N LEU A 89 11.28 -8.05 8.87
CA LEU A 89 12.16 -6.92 9.10
C LEU A 89 13.33 -7.37 9.99
N GLN A 90 14.52 -7.52 9.39
CA GLN A 90 15.72 -7.91 10.13
C GLN A 90 16.36 -6.73 10.87
N VAL A 91 16.42 -5.56 10.22
CA VAL A 91 17.00 -4.33 10.79
C VAL A 91 16.24 -3.14 10.22
N GLU A 92 15.81 -2.23 11.08
CA GLU A 92 15.41 -0.87 10.70
C GLU A 92 16.38 0.10 11.35
N ASN A 93 17.07 0.89 10.52
CA ASN A 93 17.95 1.95 11.01
C ASN A 93 17.34 3.30 10.66
N SER A 94 16.72 3.94 11.64
CA SER A 94 16.27 5.32 11.51
C SER A 94 17.46 6.25 11.67
N LEU A 95 18.16 6.55 10.57
CA LEU A 95 19.19 7.58 10.58
C LEU A 95 18.53 8.93 10.86
N SER A 96 18.72 9.45 12.07
CA SER A 96 18.43 10.85 12.36
C SER A 96 19.42 11.70 11.58
N ALA A 97 18.95 12.51 10.65
CA ALA A 97 19.76 13.55 10.03
C ALA A 97 20.06 14.64 11.07
N THR A 98 21.02 14.37 11.94
CA THR A 98 21.73 15.39 12.72
C THR A 98 23.19 15.21 12.35
N ASP A 99 23.60 15.97 11.33
CA ASP A 99 24.95 16.52 11.12
C ASP A 99 25.09 16.94 9.65
N ARG A 100 24.88 18.23 9.41
CA ARG A 100 25.54 18.98 8.34
C ARG A 100 26.27 20.15 8.99
#